data_AF-A0A6L7WPU3-F1
#
_entry.id   AF-A0A6L7WPU3-F1
#
_cell.length_a   1.000
_cell.length_b   1.000
_cell.length_c   1.000
_cell.angle_alpha   90.00
_cell.angle_beta   90.00
_cell.angle_gamma   90.00
#
_symmetry.space_group_name_H-M   'P 1'
#
loop_
_entity.id
_entity.type
_entity.pdbx_description
1 polymer ?
#
loop_
_entity_poly.entity_id
_entity_poly.type
_entity_poly.pdbx_seq_one_letter_code
_entity_poly.pdbx_strand_id
1 'polypeptide(L)' 'VRTFVRKLRRKLGDDPADPFYIRNERGVGYRMPAPDQHGSVRKVPQT' A
#
# COMPACT_ATOMS: atom_id res chain seq x y z
N VAL A 1 -16.01 5.51 -2.54
CA VAL A 1 -14.70 4.79 -2.60
C VAL A 1 -13.90 4.86 -1.30
N ARG A 2 -13.64 6.04 -0.71
CA ARG A 2 -12.84 6.20 0.54
C ARG A 2 -13.24 5.27 1.70
N THR A 3 -14.53 5.03 1.91
CA THR A 3 -15.03 4.09 2.95
C THR A 3 -14.58 2.64 2.72
N PHE A 4 -14.54 2.19 1.46
CA PHE A 4 -14.07 0.85 1.13
C PHE A 4 -12.56 0.72 1.31
N VAL A 5 -11.79 1.74 0.91
CA VAL A 5 -10.33 1.78 1.15
C VAL A 5 -10.02 1.73 2.64
N ARG A 6 -10.79 2.43 3.49
CA ARG A 6 -10.64 2.34 4.95
C ARG A 6 -10.88 0.92 5.48
N LYS A 7 -11.91 0.23 4.98
CA LYS A 7 -12.19 -1.17 5.36
C LYS A 7 -11.07 -2.10 4.87
N LEU A 8 -10.55 -1.88 3.67
CA LEU A 8 -9.45 -2.67 3.11
C LEU A 8 -8.16 -2.49 3.92
N ARG A 9 -7.78 -1.24 4.23
CA ARG A 9 -6.63 -0.94 5.08
C ARG A 9 -6.66 -1.67 6.43
N ARG A 10 -7.84 -1.71 7.07
CA ARG A 10 -8.03 -2.49 8.31
C ARG A 10 -7.78 -3.98 8.13
N LYS A 11 -8.20 -4.56 7.00
CA LYS A 11 -7.94 -5.98 6.70
C LYS A 11 -6.47 -6.27 6.44
N LEU A 12 -5.76 -5.31 5.84
CA LEU A 12 -4.34 -5.43 5.50
C LEU A 12 -3.41 -5.05 6.67
N GLY A 13 -3.94 -4.46 7.74
CA GLY A 13 -3.12 -3.83 8.78
C GLY A 13 -2.33 -2.60 8.27
N ASP A 14 -2.82 -1.96 7.22
CA ASP A 14 -2.13 -0.88 6.52
C ASP A 14 -2.47 0.49 7.16
N ASP A 15 -1.46 1.18 7.68
CA ASP A 15 -1.61 2.49 8.31
C ASP A 15 -1.74 3.61 7.24
N PRO A 16 -2.77 4.48 7.30
CA PRO A 16 -2.79 5.67 6.44
C PRO A 16 -1.65 6.67 6.67
N ALA A 17 -1.07 6.73 7.87
CA ALA A 17 0.08 7.59 8.19
C ALA A 17 1.41 7.03 7.65
N ASP A 18 1.53 5.70 7.57
CA ASP A 18 2.67 4.99 6.98
C ASP A 18 2.19 3.87 6.04
N PRO A 19 1.73 4.20 4.83
CA PRO A 19 1.08 3.25 3.93
C PRO A 19 2.07 2.32 3.24
N PHE A 20 1.94 1.03 3.54
CA PHE A 20 2.67 -0.06 2.89
C PHE A 20 2.03 -0.45 1.55
N TYR A 21 0.72 -0.68 1.56
CA TYR A 21 0.01 -1.24 0.40
C TYR A 21 -0.73 -0.18 -0.42
N ILE A 22 -1.34 0.82 0.22
CA ILE A 22 -2.25 1.74 -0.49
C ILE A 22 -1.78 3.18 -0.28
N ARG A 23 -1.16 3.79 -1.28
CA ARG A 23 -0.77 5.20 -1.24
C ARG A 23 -1.85 6.10 -1.82
N ASN A 24 -2.04 7.27 -1.21
CA ASN A 24 -2.91 8.30 -1.75
C ASN A 24 -2.14 9.12 -2.78
N GLU A 25 -2.70 9.23 -3.98
CA GLU A 25 -2.17 10.00 -5.09
C GLU A 25 -3.08 11.20 -5.33
N ARG A 26 -2.60 12.38 -4.91
CA ARG A 26 -3.41 13.60 -4.87
C ARG A 26 -3.95 13.94 -6.25
N GLY A 27 -5.27 14.11 -6.35
CA GLY A 27 -5.95 14.42 -7.61
C GLY A 27 -6.20 13.22 -8.53
N VAL A 28 -5.71 12.03 -8.18
CA VAL A 28 -5.82 10.80 -8.98
C VAL A 28 -6.62 9.73 -8.24
N GLY A 29 -6.26 9.45 -6.98
CA GLY A 29 -6.92 8.42 -6.18
C GLY A 29 -5.94 7.62 -5.35
N TYR A 30 -5.89 6.31 -5.57
CA TYR A 30 -5.06 5.40 -4.79
C TYR A 30 -4.22 4.52 -5.71
N ARG A 31 -2.99 4.22 -5.29
CA ARG A 31 -2.12 3.28 -5.99
C ARG A 31 -1.49 2.29 -5.02
N MET A 32 -1.10 1.13 -5.53
CA MET A 32 -0.16 0.27 -4.83
C MET A 32 1.27 0.64 -5.23
N PRO A 33 2.20 0.80 -4.28
CA PRO A 33 3.61 0.97 -4.62
C PRO A 33 4.17 -0.32 -5.24
N ALA A 34 5.18 -0.18 -6.08
CA ALA A 34 5.90 -1.34 -6.60
C ALA A 34 6.66 -2.05 -5.46
N PRO A 35 6.92 -3.37 -5.54
CA PRO A 35 7.51 -4.13 -4.43
C PRO A 35 8.88 -3.63 -3.96
N ASP A 36 9.64 -3.00 -4.84
CA ASP A 36 10.95 -2.39 -4.59
C ASP A 36 10.86 -1.01 -3.92
N GLN A 37 9.70 -0.36 -3.96
CA GLN A 37 9.48 0.99 -3.39
C GLN A 37 9.18 0.95 -1.89
N HIS A 38 9.04 -0.23 -1.31
CA HIS A 38 8.97 -0.43 0.13
C HIS A 38 10.30 -1.03 0.58
N GLY A 39 11.06 -0.31 1.42
CA GLY A 39 12.42 -0.68 1.87
C GLY A 39 12.55 -2.00 2.65
N SER A 40 11.51 -2.84 2.62
CA SER A 40 11.54 -4.22 3.08
C SER A 40 11.21 -5.13 1.89
N VAL A 41 12.12 -5.18 0.93
CA VAL A 41 12.18 -6.28 -0.02
C VAL A 41 12.34 -7.54 0.83
N ARG A 42 11.27 -8.31 1.04
CA ARG A 42 11.42 -9.75 1.17
C ARG A 42 12.10 -10.14 -0.13
N LYS A 43 13.42 -10.30 -0.09
CA LYS A 43 14.20 -10.80 -1.21
C LYS A 43 13.64 -12.19 -1.47
N VAL A 44 12.65 -12.28 -2.36
CA VAL A 44 12.36 -13.54 -3.02
C VAL A 44 13.63 -13.81 -3.82
N PRO A 45 14.41 -14.85 -3.47
CA PRO A 45 15.51 -15.24 -4.32
C PRO A 45 14.89 -15.51 -5.69
N GLN A 46 15.35 -14.76 -6.70
CA GLN A 46 15.10 -15.11 -8.08
C GLN A 46 15.89 -16.40 -8.31
N THR A 47 15.19 -17.53 -8.38
CA THR A 47 15.74 -18.84 -8.79
C THR A 47 15.65 -18.95 -10.30
#